data_AF-A0A7X0ASS4-F1
#
_entry.id   AF-A0A7X0ASS4-F1
#
_cell.length_a   1.000
_cell.length_b   1.000
_cell.length_c   1.000
_cell.angle_alpha   90.00
_cell.angle_beta   90.00
_cell.angle_gamma   90.00
#
_symmetry.space_group_name_H-M   'P 1'
#
loop_
_entity.id
_entity.type
_entity.pdbx_description
1 polymer ?
#
loop_
_entity_poly.entity_id
_entity_poly.type
_entity_poly.pdbx_seq_one_letter_code
_entity_poly.pdbx_strand_id
1 'polypeptide(L)'
;MHPSHFLILGAQESNLKRELSLSREASEWLFSKHFWGGLNQKYQTIFSQYEEDTLDHNLTNIVAESLQLLISELDDEVEAEVRFRYGWNEKKESLYCVLSRKTLIEEISGLENLMVEASKLNSDVYCQL
;
A
#
# COMPACT_ATOMS: atom_id res chain seq x y z
N MET A 1 -48.07 27.08 -19.54
CA MET A 1 -47.56 26.03 -20.46
C MET A 1 -46.27 25.48 -19.86
N HIS A 2 -46.29 24.23 -19.41
CA HIS A 2 -45.10 23.34 -19.34
C HIS A 2 -44.93 22.67 -20.72
N PRO A 3 -43.74 22.15 -21.15
CA PRO A 3 -42.87 21.17 -20.44
C PRO A 3 -41.35 21.48 -20.48
N SER A 4 -40.58 21.17 -19.43
CA SER A 4 -39.76 19.95 -19.22
C SER A 4 -38.61 19.74 -20.20
N HIS A 5 -37.37 19.70 -19.69
CA HIS A 5 -36.43 18.60 -19.95
C HIS A 5 -35.45 18.47 -18.77
N PHE A 6 -35.47 17.28 -18.18
CA PHE A 6 -34.58 16.78 -17.15
C PHE A 6 -33.16 16.57 -17.70
N LEU A 7 -32.14 16.64 -16.83
CA LEU A 7 -31.30 15.48 -16.50
C LEU A 7 -30.67 15.70 -15.12
N ILE A 8 -31.09 14.86 -14.17
CA ILE A 8 -30.33 14.52 -12.97
C ILE A 8 -29.24 13.55 -13.44
N LEU A 9 -27.99 13.94 -13.33
CA LEU A 9 -26.86 13.05 -13.05
C LEU A 9 -26.19 13.71 -11.83
N GLY A 10 -26.40 13.27 -10.60
CA GLY A 10 -26.43 11.89 -10.17
C GLY A 10 -25.01 11.52 -9.74
N ALA A 11 -24.84 11.38 -8.43
CA ALA A 11 -23.69 10.86 -7.70
C ALA A 11 -22.49 11.80 -7.48
N GLN A 12 -22.46 12.41 -6.28
CA GLN A 12 -21.34 12.32 -5.34
C GLN A 12 -19.93 12.11 -5.97
N GLU A 13 -19.30 13.17 -6.46
CA GLU A 13 -17.83 13.21 -6.55
C GLU A 13 -17.20 13.58 -5.19
N SER A 14 -17.73 13.02 -4.11
CA SER A 14 -16.94 12.75 -2.92
C SER A 14 -16.43 11.32 -3.02
N ASN A 15 -15.78 10.99 -4.13
CA ASN A 15 -14.95 9.80 -4.18
C ASN A 15 -13.77 10.14 -3.28
N LEU A 16 -13.88 9.80 -2.00
CA LEU A 16 -12.84 9.96 -1.01
C LEU A 16 -11.58 9.33 -1.60
N LYS A 17 -10.71 10.13 -2.23
CA LYS A 17 -9.31 9.73 -2.44
C LYS A 17 -8.79 9.52 -1.03
N ARG A 18 -8.82 8.26 -0.59
CA ARG A 18 -8.16 7.84 0.64
C ARG A 18 -6.69 7.83 0.30
N GLU A 19 -6.10 9.01 0.41
CA GLU A 19 -4.68 9.21 0.22
C GLU A 19 -3.98 8.51 1.36
N LEU A 20 -3.31 7.41 1.02
CA LEU A 20 -2.49 6.66 1.95
C LEU A 20 -1.04 7.08 1.71
N SER A 21 -0.42 7.64 2.74
CA SER A 21 1.02 7.88 2.76
C SER A 21 1.66 6.96 3.79
N LEU A 22 2.55 6.08 3.35
CA LEU A 22 3.52 5.45 4.25
C LEU A 22 4.62 6.46 4.57
N SER A 23 5.25 6.32 5.73
CA SER A 23 6.56 6.94 5.95
C SER A 23 7.54 6.42 4.91
N ARG A 24 8.55 7.23 4.59
CA ARG A 24 9.59 6.84 3.66
C ARG A 24 10.24 5.53 4.10
N GLU A 25 10.50 5.39 5.40
CA GLU A 25 11.13 4.21 5.98
C GLU A 25 10.27 2.96 5.83
N ALA A 26 8.95 3.05 6.07
CA ALA A 26 8.03 1.92 5.88
C ALA A 26 7.88 1.54 4.40
N SER A 27 7.83 2.53 3.51
CA SER A 27 7.81 2.34 2.06
C SER A 27 9.08 1.64 1.58
N GLU A 28 10.26 2.12 1.96
CA GLU A 28 11.55 1.49 1.66
C GLU A 28 11.65 0.06 2.24
N TRP A 29 11.04 -0.19 3.41
CA TRP A 29 10.98 -1.53 3.97
C TRP A 29 10.17 -2.48 3.10
N LEU A 30 8.97 -2.10 2.64
CA LEU A 30 8.15 -2.89 1.70
C LEU A 30 8.91 -3.19 0.40
N PHE A 31 9.62 -2.17 -0.12
CA PHE A 31 10.47 -2.34 -1.30
C PHE A 31 11.58 -3.36 -1.05
N SER A 32 12.24 -3.29 0.11
CA SER A 32 13.31 -4.22 0.50
C SER A 32 12.83 -5.67 0.65
N LYS A 33 11.54 -5.87 0.97
CA LYS A 33 10.87 -7.17 1.03
C LYS A 33 10.41 -7.66 -0.36
N HIS A 34 10.65 -6.87 -1.41
CA HIS A 34 10.14 -7.12 -2.75
C HIS A 34 8.63 -7.31 -2.79
N PHE A 35 7.87 -6.64 -1.91
CA PHE A 35 6.44 -6.87 -1.73
C PHE A 35 5.66 -6.68 -3.04
N TRP A 36 5.68 -5.45 -3.58
CA TRP A 36 4.97 -5.12 -4.81
C TRP A 36 5.55 -5.85 -6.03
N GLY A 37 6.88 -6.00 -6.09
CA GLY A 37 7.53 -6.76 -7.16
C GLY A 37 7.09 -8.24 -7.19
N GLY A 38 6.97 -8.87 -6.02
CA GLY A 38 6.50 -10.24 -5.89
C GLY A 38 5.03 -10.40 -6.26
N LEU A 39 4.17 -9.45 -5.85
CA LEU A 39 2.77 -9.42 -6.27
C LEU A 39 2.63 -9.24 -7.79
N ASN A 40 3.36 -8.29 -8.36
CA ASN A 40 3.39 -8.05 -9.80
C ASN A 40 3.80 -9.29 -10.57
N GLN A 41 4.85 -9.98 -10.13
CA GLN A 41 5.29 -11.22 -10.76
C GLN A 41 4.23 -12.33 -10.65
N LYS A 42 3.59 -12.47 -9.49
CA LYS A 42 2.64 -13.56 -9.22
C LYS A 42 1.29 -13.37 -9.92
N TYR A 43 0.80 -12.14 -9.98
CA TYR A 43 -0.53 -11.80 -10.51
C TYR A 43 -0.48 -11.15 -11.89
N GLN A 44 0.71 -11.01 -12.49
CA GLN A 44 0.93 -10.41 -13.81
C GLN A 44 0.45 -8.95 -13.89
N THR A 45 0.74 -8.18 -12.84
CA THR A 45 0.38 -6.76 -12.70
C THR A 45 1.62 -5.88 -12.85
N ILE A 46 1.43 -4.57 -13.02
CA ILE A 46 2.52 -3.61 -13.27
C ILE A 46 2.57 -2.46 -12.24
N PHE A 47 2.04 -2.67 -11.04
CA PHE A 47 1.95 -1.63 -10.03
C PHE A 47 3.33 -1.10 -9.62
N SER A 48 3.55 0.22 -9.73
CA SER A 48 4.81 0.84 -9.35
C SER A 48 4.69 1.56 -8.01
N GLN A 49 5.47 1.13 -7.01
CA GLN A 49 5.41 1.68 -5.65
C GLN A 49 5.70 3.19 -5.60
N TYR A 50 6.69 3.66 -6.37
CA TYR A 50 7.18 5.04 -6.32
C TYR A 50 6.59 5.95 -7.41
N GLU A 51 5.63 5.45 -8.18
CA GLU A 51 4.89 6.24 -9.16
C GLU A 51 3.46 6.45 -8.67
N GLU A 52 2.82 7.51 -9.14
CA GLU A 52 1.39 7.71 -8.96
C GLU A 52 0.65 6.65 -9.79
N ASP A 53 0.14 5.62 -9.12
CA ASP A 53 -0.48 4.49 -9.79
C ASP A 53 -1.79 4.06 -9.10
N THR A 54 -2.64 3.39 -9.87
CA THR A 54 -3.94 2.90 -9.40
C THR A 54 -3.91 1.39 -9.28
N LEU A 55 -4.11 0.90 -8.06
CA LEU A 55 -4.30 -0.51 -7.80
C LEU A 55 -5.74 -0.91 -8.11
N ASP A 56 -5.91 -1.86 -9.03
CA ASP A 56 -7.19 -2.43 -9.43
C ASP A 56 -7.91 -3.07 -8.22
N HIS A 57 -9.20 -2.79 -8.05
CA HIS A 57 -10.04 -3.35 -6.98
C HIS A 57 -9.96 -4.89 -6.90
N ASN A 58 -9.74 -5.60 -8.01
CA ASN A 58 -9.60 -7.06 -8.05
C ASN A 58 -8.36 -7.55 -7.27
N LEU A 59 -7.39 -6.68 -7.03
CA LEU A 59 -6.15 -6.98 -6.33
C LEU A 59 -6.17 -6.55 -4.86
N THR A 60 -7.13 -5.70 -4.45
CA THR A 60 -7.15 -5.12 -3.10
C THR A 60 -7.24 -6.19 -1.99
N ASN A 61 -8.06 -7.23 -2.18
CA ASN A 61 -8.12 -8.34 -1.21
C ASN A 61 -6.80 -9.14 -1.15
N ILE A 62 -6.18 -9.37 -2.31
CA ILE A 62 -4.90 -10.08 -2.41
C ILE A 62 -3.78 -9.30 -1.71
N VAL A 63 -3.75 -7.98 -1.90
CA VAL A 63 -2.81 -7.08 -1.26
C VAL A 63 -3.04 -7.09 0.25
N ALA A 64 -4.29 -6.96 0.71
CA ALA A 64 -4.64 -7.03 2.13
C ALA A 64 -4.16 -8.34 2.80
N GLU A 65 -4.48 -9.49 2.20
CA GLU A 65 -4.03 -10.79 2.69
C GLU A 65 -2.49 -10.88 2.76
N SER A 66 -1.79 -10.36 1.75
CA SER A 66 -0.34 -10.39 1.69
C SER A 66 0.29 -9.46 2.75
N LEU A 67 -0.34 -8.33 3.04
CA LEU A 67 0.08 -7.43 4.12
C LEU A 67 -0.18 -8.06 5.49
N GLN A 68 -1.29 -8.76 5.67
CA GLN A 68 -1.59 -9.47 6.91
C GLN A 68 -0.53 -10.54 7.24
N LEU A 69 -0.04 -11.24 6.21
CA LEU A 69 1.08 -12.18 6.36
C LEU A 69 2.35 -11.45 6.81
N LEU A 70 2.69 -10.31 6.18
CA LEU A 70 3.84 -9.50 6.61
C LEU A 70 3.71 -8.97 8.04
N ILE A 71 2.51 -8.55 8.45
CA ILE A 71 2.23 -8.10 9.82
C ILE A 71 2.44 -9.25 10.80
N SER A 72 1.97 -10.46 10.46
CA SER A 72 2.14 -11.65 11.30
C SER A 72 3.62 -12.02 11.43
N GLU A 73 4.36 -12.00 10.33
CA GLU A 73 5.82 -12.21 10.35
C GLU A 73 6.54 -11.19 11.22
N LEU A 74 6.14 -9.92 11.15
CA LEU A 74 6.69 -8.86 12.01
C LEU A 74 6.33 -9.06 13.48
N ASP A 75 5.12 -9.50 13.80
CA ASP A 75 4.69 -9.68 15.20
C ASP A 75 5.41 -10.85 15.88
N ASP A 76 5.78 -11.88 15.09
CA ASP A 76 6.56 -13.03 15.52
C ASP A 76 8.05 -12.73 15.79
N GLU A 77 8.58 -11.59 15.31
CA GLU A 77 9.96 -11.18 15.60
C GLU A 77 10.13 -10.84 17.09
N VAL A 78 11.32 -11.11 17.66
CA VAL A 78 11.59 -10.86 19.09
C VAL A 78 12.12 -9.45 19.31
N GLU A 79 12.84 -8.93 18.33
CA GLU A 79 13.51 -7.63 18.36
C GLU A 79 12.50 -6.49 18.28
N ALA A 80 12.70 -5.45 19.10
CA ALA A 80 11.82 -4.26 19.09
C ALA A 80 12.05 -3.35 17.87
N GLU A 81 13.16 -3.55 17.16
CA GLU A 81 13.58 -2.75 16.01
C GLU A 81 13.81 -3.66 14.81
N VAL A 82 13.33 -3.20 13.66
CA VAL A 82 13.60 -3.84 12.37
C VAL A 82 14.80 -3.14 11.75
N ARG A 83 15.77 -3.92 11.27
CA ARG A 83 16.93 -3.40 10.53
C ARG A 83 16.97 -4.00 9.15
N PHE A 84 16.96 -3.15 8.13
CA PHE A 84 17.01 -3.60 6.73
C PHE A 84 17.99 -2.78 5.90
N ARG A 85 18.53 -3.40 4.85
CA ARG A 85 19.45 -2.73 3.90
C ARG A 85 18.61 -2.08 2.79
N TYR A 86 18.73 -0.77 2.63
CA TYR A 86 18.01 -0.04 1.56
C TYR A 86 18.91 0.35 0.38
N GLY A 87 20.24 0.23 0.50
CA GLY A 87 21.12 0.60 -0.61
C GLY A 87 22.59 0.38 -0.35
N TRP A 88 23.40 1.00 -1.21
CA TRP A 88 24.85 1.01 -1.16
C TRP A 88 25.35 2.44 -1.34
N ASN A 89 26.41 2.82 -0.62
CA ASN A 89 27.07 4.10 -0.87
C ASN A 89 28.06 4.01 -2.06
N GLU A 90 28.73 5.12 -2.40
CA GLU A 90 29.72 5.19 -3.48
C GLU A 90 30.89 4.21 -3.32
N LYS A 91 31.18 3.79 -2.08
CA LYS A 91 32.23 2.83 -1.75
C LYS A 91 31.74 1.37 -1.77
N LYS A 92 30.50 1.12 -2.19
CA LYS A 92 29.84 -0.20 -2.13
C LYS A 92 29.72 -0.74 -0.70
N GLU A 93 29.52 0.13 0.27
CA GLU A 93 29.19 -0.25 1.63
C GLU A 93 27.67 -0.23 1.80
N SER A 94 27.13 -1.23 2.51
CA SER A 94 25.69 -1.37 2.75
C SER A 94 25.15 -0.22 3.60
N LEU A 95 24.07 0.40 3.12
CA LEU A 95 23.29 1.38 3.88
C LEU A 95 22.11 0.68 4.54
N TYR A 96 21.92 0.94 5.84
CA TYR A 96 20.86 0.33 6.65
C TYR A 96 19.92 1.40 7.21
N CYS A 97 18.64 1.05 7.28
CA CYS A 97 17.64 1.78 8.02
C CYS A 97 17.24 0.95 9.25
N VAL A 98 16.92 1.63 10.35
CA VAL A 98 16.44 1.04 11.58
C VAL A 98 15.16 1.76 11.96
N LEU A 99 14.09 1.00 12.23
CA LEU A 99 12.81 1.53 12.63
C LEU A 99 12.18 0.68 13.73
N SER A 100 11.34 1.33 14.55
CA SER A 100 10.52 0.66 15.55
C SER A 100 9.61 -0.35 14.86
N ARG A 101 9.67 -1.61 15.30
CA ARG A 101 8.79 -2.68 14.81
C ARG A 101 7.32 -2.32 15.01
N LYS A 102 7.01 -1.75 16.17
CA LYS A 102 5.65 -1.29 16.49
C LYS A 102 5.16 -0.25 15.48
N THR A 103 5.98 0.74 15.16
CA THR A 103 5.61 1.80 14.21
C THR A 103 5.41 1.23 12.82
N LEU A 104 6.30 0.32 12.39
CA LEU A 104 6.15 -0.36 11.13
C LEU A 104 4.85 -1.17 11.06
N ILE A 105 4.53 -1.97 12.09
CA ILE A 105 3.27 -2.72 12.16
C ILE A 105 2.07 -1.79 12.08
N GLU A 106 2.07 -0.66 12.79
CA GLU A 106 0.98 0.32 12.76
C GLU A 106 0.77 0.88 11.34
N GLU A 107 1.83 1.22 10.63
CA GLU A 107 1.75 1.74 9.25
C GLU A 107 1.29 0.68 8.24
N ILE A 108 1.86 -0.53 8.29
CA ILE A 108 1.45 -1.63 7.41
C ILE A 108 0.01 -2.06 7.69
N SER A 109 -0.42 -2.04 8.96
CA SER A 109 -1.82 -2.28 9.34
C SER A 109 -2.74 -1.20 8.80
N GLY A 110 -2.31 0.07 8.77
CA GLY A 110 -3.07 1.15 8.15
C GLY A 110 -3.30 0.92 6.65
N LEU A 111 -2.24 0.50 5.94
CA LEU A 111 -2.32 0.10 4.54
C LEU A 111 -3.24 -1.12 4.33
N GLU A 112 -3.13 -2.16 5.17
CA GLU A 112 -3.98 -3.35 5.10
C GLU A 112 -5.45 -3.02 5.28
N ASN A 113 -5.80 -2.23 6.31
CA ASN A 113 -7.17 -1.83 6.57
C ASN A 113 -7.77 -1.07 5.38
N LEU A 114 -6.99 -0.18 4.76
CA LEU A 114 -7.42 0.55 3.57
C LEU A 114 -7.72 -0.40 2.40
N MET A 115 -6.88 -1.42 2.20
CA MET A 115 -7.09 -2.42 1.16
C MET A 115 -8.32 -3.30 1.43
N VAL A 116 -8.55 -3.68 2.69
CA VAL A 116 -9.77 -4.38 3.10
C VAL A 116 -11.01 -3.54 2.86
N GLU A 117 -10.98 -2.24 3.19
CA GLU A 117 -12.10 -1.35 2.95
C GLU A 117 -12.36 -1.13 1.46
N ALA A 118 -11.31 -0.95 0.65
CA ALA A 118 -11.44 -0.80 -0.79
C ALA A 118 -12.01 -2.06 -1.44
N SER A 119 -11.60 -3.25 -0.97
CA SER A 119 -12.14 -4.52 -1.42
C SER A 119 -13.64 -4.64 -1.12
N LYS A 120 -14.09 -4.27 0.09
CA LYS A 120 -15.52 -4.28 0.44
C LYS A 120 -16.36 -3.35 -0.43
N LEU A 121 -15.76 -2.27 -0.92
CA LEU A 121 -16.41 -1.28 -1.77
C LEU A 121 -16.26 -1.57 -3.28
N ASN A 122 -15.49 -2.59 -3.66
CA ASN A 122 -15.07 -2.84 -5.05
C ASN A 122 -14.52 -1.56 -5.71
N SER A 123 -13.70 -0.81 -4.97
CA SER A 123 -13.13 0.46 -5.43
C SER A 123 -11.65 0.31 -5.71
N ASP A 124 -11.19 0.90 -6.81
CA ASP A 124 -9.76 1.02 -7.08
C ASP A 124 -9.10 1.93 -6.04
N VAL A 125 -7.80 1.72 -5.79
CA VAL A 125 -7.03 2.49 -4.81
C VAL A 125 -5.96 3.29 -5.53
N TYR A 126 -6.00 4.61 -5.37
CA TYR A 126 -4.94 5.48 -5.80
C TYR A 126 -3.81 5.47 -4.75
N CYS A 127 -2.61 5.06 -5.15
CA CYS A 127 -1.47 4.91 -4.26
C CYS A 127 -0.39 5.95 -4.56
N GLN A 128 0.16 6.53 -3.51
CA GLN A 128 1.39 7.32 -3.54
C GLN A 128 2.24 6.89 -2.34
N LEU A 129 3.11 5.89 -2.55
CA LEU A 129 3.87 5.20 -1.49
C LEU A 129 5.34 5.62 -1.46
#